data_AF-A0A9D4L1A7-F1
#
_entry.id   AF-A0A9D4L1A7-F1
#
_cell.length_a   1.000
_cell.length_b   1.000
_cell.length_c   1.000
_cell.angle_alpha   90.00
_cell.angle_beta   90.00
_cell.angle_gamma   90.00
#
_symmetry.space_group_name_H-M   'P 1'
#
loop_
_entity.id
_entity.type
_entity.pdbx_description
1 polymer ?
#
loop_
_entity_poly.entity_id
_entity_poly.type
_entity_poly.pdbx_seq_one_letter_code
_entity_poly.pdbx_strand_id
1 'polypeptide(L)'
;MQQLEVAHHFCLKRARGLPHLTRSDMVLGLAGITSFEALIDLQKLAFLGSLCHAPTVEPCHTLFILRLCKFDLCENRKIGLIPDIVKILQKYNLEDYLTTFKTNSLLPSKEKWKSVCKKAVRQHETRQKKTPEQPVLCSKCTHKHMHIEMVHALFECPFTDSPTRIQTFSETVQPLSAPLHEHLKNVEPATLVLYLMGMIDDVIADLMPIALYPEFLINCANFLQSVLLG
;
A
#
# COMPACT_ATOMS: atom_id res chain seq x y z
N MET A 1 -1.94 -7.32 15.28
CA MET A 1 -1.64 -7.21 13.84
C MET A 1 -2.44 -8.19 13.00
N GLN A 2 -2.37 -9.51 13.26
CA GLN A 2 -3.11 -10.52 12.48
C GLN A 2 -4.61 -10.21 12.28
N GLN A 3 -5.33 -9.74 13.30
CA GLN A 3 -6.77 -9.47 13.17
C GLN A 3 -7.08 -8.28 12.23
N LEU A 4 -6.26 -7.23 12.24
CA LEU A 4 -6.43 -6.07 11.35
C LEU A 4 -6.10 -6.45 9.90
N GLU A 5 -5.06 -7.25 9.73
CA GLU A 5 -4.66 -7.78 8.43
C GLU A 5 -5.71 -8.74 7.85
N VAL A 6 -6.31 -9.60 8.69
CA VAL A 6 -7.42 -10.47 8.30
C VAL A 6 -8.65 -9.65 7.90
N ALA A 7 -9.00 -8.61 8.65
CA ALA A 7 -10.11 -7.72 8.31
C ALA A 7 -9.87 -6.98 6.99
N HIS A 8 -8.66 -6.46 6.77
CA HIS A 8 -8.30 -5.76 5.55
C HIS A 8 -8.31 -6.69 4.32
N HIS A 9 -7.77 -7.89 4.46
CA HIS A 9 -7.85 -8.92 3.42
C HIS A 9 -9.29 -9.37 3.15
N PHE A 10 -10.12 -9.48 4.18
CA PHE A 10 -11.54 -9.79 4.02
C PHE A 10 -12.26 -8.70 3.22
N CYS A 11 -12.03 -7.42 3.53
CA CYS A 11 -12.56 -6.30 2.78
C CYS A 11 -12.07 -6.32 1.32
N LEU A 12 -10.76 -6.55 1.09
CA LEU A 12 -10.20 -6.60 -0.25
C LEU A 12 -10.71 -7.80 -1.07
N LYS A 13 -10.86 -8.98 -0.46
CA LYS A 13 -11.47 -10.15 -1.12
C LYS A 13 -12.89 -9.84 -1.57
N ARG A 14 -13.67 -9.26 -0.66
CA ARG A 14 -15.08 -8.94 -0.90
C ARG A 14 -15.23 -7.84 -1.96
N ALA A 15 -14.39 -6.81 -1.91
CA ALA A 15 -14.36 -5.74 -2.92
C ALA A 15 -13.91 -6.22 -4.31
N ARG A 16 -13.14 -7.30 -4.40
CA ARG A 16 -12.66 -7.90 -5.66
C ARG A 16 -13.49 -9.10 -6.15
N GLY A 17 -14.60 -9.42 -5.49
CA GLY A 17 -15.42 -10.58 -5.81
C GLY A 17 -14.69 -11.93 -5.65
N LEU A 18 -13.59 -11.94 -4.88
CA LEU A 18 -12.77 -13.12 -4.67
C LEU A 18 -13.43 -14.03 -3.62
N PRO A 19 -13.43 -15.36 -3.82
CA PRO A 19 -13.91 -16.30 -2.81
C PRO A 19 -13.29 -16.02 -1.44
N HIS A 20 -14.05 -16.22 -0.35
CA HIS A 20 -13.55 -15.96 1.01
C HIS A 20 -12.27 -16.75 1.35
N LEU A 21 -12.10 -17.91 0.70
CA LEU A 21 -10.93 -18.80 0.79
C LEU A 21 -9.73 -18.36 -0.05
N THR A 22 -9.87 -17.34 -0.89
CA THR A 22 -8.76 -16.82 -1.70
C THR A 22 -7.63 -16.41 -0.77
N ARG A 23 -6.42 -16.90 -1.01
CA ARG A 23 -5.30 -16.62 -0.11
C ARG A 23 -4.97 -15.13 -0.11
N SER A 24 -4.62 -14.60 1.05
CA SER A 24 -4.40 -13.16 1.24
C SER A 24 -3.24 -12.58 0.41
N ASP A 25 -2.22 -13.39 0.13
CA ASP A 25 -1.12 -13.03 -0.76
C ASP A 25 -1.59 -12.80 -2.21
N MET A 26 -2.55 -13.59 -2.69
CA MET A 26 -3.20 -13.37 -3.99
C MET A 26 -4.01 -12.08 -3.99
N VAL A 27 -4.72 -11.79 -2.90
CA VAL A 27 -5.56 -10.58 -2.77
C VAL A 27 -4.72 -9.30 -2.78
N LEU A 28 -3.60 -9.29 -2.06
CA LEU A 28 -2.62 -8.20 -2.08
C LEU A 28 -1.88 -8.09 -3.43
N GLY A 29 -1.66 -9.22 -4.10
CA GLY A 29 -1.13 -9.30 -5.45
C GLY A 29 -2.03 -8.59 -6.46
N LEU A 30 -3.29 -9.02 -6.53
CA LEU A 30 -4.32 -8.49 -7.43
C LEU A 30 -4.63 -7.01 -7.13
N ALA A 31 -4.60 -6.58 -5.87
CA ALA A 31 -4.87 -5.19 -5.52
C ALA A 31 -3.69 -4.23 -5.79
N GLY A 32 -2.50 -4.74 -6.16
CA GLY A 32 -1.28 -3.93 -6.26
C GLY A 32 -0.80 -3.37 -4.90
N ILE A 33 -1.42 -3.80 -3.80
CA ILE A 33 -1.17 -3.30 -2.46
C ILE A 33 0.10 -3.95 -1.91
N THR A 34 1.01 -3.13 -1.40
CA THR A 34 2.18 -3.60 -0.65
C THR A 34 1.69 -4.25 0.64
N SER A 35 2.22 -5.44 0.98
CA SER A 35 1.85 -6.11 2.23
C SER A 35 1.99 -5.18 3.45
N PHE A 36 1.17 -5.40 4.49
CA PHE A 36 1.25 -4.58 5.71
C PHE A 36 2.62 -4.72 6.38
N GLU A 37 3.21 -5.92 6.30
CA GLU A 37 4.58 -6.17 6.72
C GLU A 37 5.58 -5.30 5.94
N ALA A 38 5.45 -5.22 4.61
CA ALA A 38 6.29 -4.35 3.79
C ALA A 38 6.13 -2.85 4.12
N LEU A 39 4.93 -2.40 4.50
CA LEU A 39 4.71 -1.03 4.97
C LEU A 39 5.42 -0.76 6.31
N ILE A 40 5.33 -1.70 7.25
CA ILE A 40 6.05 -1.62 8.53
C ILE A 40 7.55 -1.60 8.29
N ASP A 41 8.05 -2.47 7.43
CA ASP A 41 9.46 -2.56 7.08
C ASP A 41 9.93 -1.25 6.44
N LEU A 42 9.14 -0.63 5.56
CA LEU A 42 9.44 0.68 4.99
C LEU A 42 9.54 1.77 6.06
N GLN A 43 8.68 1.77 7.07
CA GLN A 43 8.75 2.73 8.18
C GLN A 43 10.00 2.50 9.04
N LYS A 44 10.34 1.25 9.33
CA LYS A 44 11.56 0.89 10.07
C LYS A 44 12.83 1.28 9.30
N LEU A 45 12.85 1.06 7.98
CA LEU A 45 13.94 1.50 7.10
C LEU A 45 14.03 3.03 7.01
N ALA A 46 12.90 3.73 6.95
CA ALA A 46 12.88 5.19 6.99
C ALA A 46 13.43 5.72 8.32
N PHE A 47 13.05 5.08 9.44
CA PHE A 47 13.56 5.41 10.77
C PHE A 47 15.07 5.17 10.88
N LEU A 48 15.58 4.04 10.37
CA LEU A 48 17.02 3.80 10.26
C LEU A 48 17.72 4.94 9.50
N GLY A 49 17.16 5.32 8.35
CA GLY A 49 17.69 6.43 7.56
C GLY A 49 17.77 7.72 8.38
N SER A 50 16.72 8.06 9.11
CA SER A 50 16.73 9.23 10.00
C SER A 50 17.79 9.14 11.09
N LEU A 51 17.99 7.97 11.71
CA LEU A 51 19.03 7.78 12.73
C LEU A 51 20.45 7.95 12.15
N CYS A 52 20.72 7.40 10.96
CA CYS A 52 22.02 7.52 10.30
C CYS A 52 22.34 8.96 9.84
N HIS A 53 21.33 9.75 9.50
CA HIS A 53 21.50 11.16 9.10
C HIS A 53 21.44 12.15 10.26
N ALA A 54 21.02 11.69 11.45
CA ALA A 54 20.95 12.55 12.63
C ALA A 54 22.36 13.07 13.01
N PRO A 55 22.49 14.33 13.45
CA PRO A 55 23.75 14.86 13.97
C PRO A 55 24.27 14.02 15.13
N THR A 56 25.60 13.89 15.24
CA THR A 56 26.26 13.13 16.31
C THR A 56 25.97 13.66 17.72
N VAL A 57 25.63 14.94 17.83
CA VAL A 57 25.26 15.61 19.08
C VAL A 57 23.90 15.13 19.61
N GLU A 58 23.05 14.56 18.75
CA GLU A 58 21.74 14.08 19.18
C GLU A 58 21.87 12.79 20.03
N PRO A 59 21.23 12.72 21.21
CA PRO A 59 21.24 11.53 22.06
C PRO A 59 20.75 10.28 21.34
N CYS A 60 19.78 10.42 20.44
CA CYS A 60 19.23 9.33 19.65
C CYS A 60 20.27 8.69 18.72
N HIS A 61 21.10 9.51 18.07
CA HIS A 61 22.19 9.05 17.22
C HIS A 61 23.26 8.35 18.06
N THR A 62 23.71 8.98 19.14
CA THR A 62 24.72 8.40 20.04
C THR A 62 24.26 7.05 20.60
N LEU A 63 23.01 6.96 21.07
CA LEU A 63 22.44 5.72 21.58
C LEU A 63 22.33 4.65 20.49
N PHE A 64 21.98 5.03 19.26
CA PHE A 64 21.93 4.14 18.11
C PHE A 64 23.31 3.55 17.79
N ILE A 65 24.34 4.40 17.66
CA ILE A 65 25.72 3.95 17.41
C ILE A 65 26.21 3.02 18.53
N LEU A 66 26.00 3.38 19.81
CA LEU A 66 26.36 2.53 20.94
C LEU A 66 25.68 1.15 20.87
N ARG A 67 24.39 1.11 20.53
CA ARG A 67 23.65 -0.15 20.38
C ARG A 67 24.14 -0.96 19.18
N LEU A 68 24.51 -0.31 18.09
CA LEU A 68 25.05 -0.94 16.89
C LEU A 68 26.43 -1.57 17.18
N CYS A 69 27.34 -0.83 17.80
CA CYS A 69 28.65 -1.35 18.22
C CYS A 69 28.50 -2.53 19.20
N LYS A 70 27.57 -2.41 20.17
CA LYS A 70 27.29 -3.47 21.14
C LYS A 70 26.71 -4.72 20.48
N PHE A 71 25.97 -4.58 19.38
CA PHE A 71 25.45 -5.71 18.63
C PHE A 71 26.58 -6.47 17.93
N ASP A 72 27.52 -5.76 17.31
CA ASP A 72 28.68 -6.37 16.65
C ASP A 72 29.61 -7.10 17.63
N LEU A 73 29.70 -6.61 18.87
CA LEU A 73 30.52 -7.22 19.93
C LEU A 73 29.83 -8.37 20.68
N CYS A 74 28.53 -8.63 20.47
CA CYS A 74 27.79 -9.63 21.23
C CYS A 74 26.93 -10.52 20.32
N GLU A 75 27.39 -11.73 20.04
CA GLU A 75 26.72 -12.72 19.17
C GLU A 75 25.31 -13.14 19.65
N ASN A 76 24.95 -12.90 20.92
CA ASN A 76 23.77 -13.52 21.53
C ASN A 76 22.52 -12.62 21.67
N ARG A 77 22.51 -11.39 21.17
CA ARG A 77 21.30 -10.54 21.24
C ARG A 77 20.39 -10.72 20.03
N LYS A 78 19.38 -11.57 20.17
CA LYS A 78 18.37 -11.84 19.13
C LYS A 78 17.14 -10.92 19.18
N ILE A 79 17.04 -10.05 20.18
CA ILE A 79 15.84 -9.24 20.47
C ILE A 79 16.22 -7.75 20.59
N GLY A 80 15.50 -6.88 19.89
CA GLY A 80 15.65 -5.42 19.95
C GLY A 80 15.67 -4.78 18.56
N LEU A 81 15.84 -3.45 18.54
CA LEU A 81 15.82 -2.63 17.31
C LEU A 81 16.91 -3.05 16.30
N ILE A 82 18.16 -3.21 16.73
CA ILE A 82 19.28 -3.50 15.82
C ILE A 82 19.11 -4.88 15.14
N PRO A 83 18.86 -5.99 15.87
CA PRO A 83 18.61 -7.29 15.22
C PRO A 83 17.42 -7.28 14.25
N ASP A 84 16.36 -6.54 14.57
CA ASP A 84 15.18 -6.38 13.71
C ASP A 84 15.52 -5.63 12.41
N ILE A 85 16.27 -4.53 12.51
CA ILE A 85 16.78 -3.79 11.36
C ILE A 85 17.69 -4.67 10.48
N VAL A 86 18.62 -5.42 11.07
CA VAL A 86 19.52 -6.31 10.31
C VAL A 86 18.72 -7.36 9.54
N LYS A 87 17.70 -7.98 10.17
CA LYS A 87 16.82 -8.94 9.50
C LYS A 87 16.07 -8.30 8.32
N ILE A 88 15.59 -7.08 8.48
CA ILE A 88 14.89 -6.34 7.41
C ILE A 88 15.85 -6.02 6.27
N LEU A 89 17.06 -5.54 6.58
CA LEU A 89 18.08 -5.27 5.56
C LEU A 89 18.44 -6.53 4.78
N GLN A 90 18.60 -7.67 5.47
CA GLN A 90 18.81 -8.98 4.84
C GLN A 90 17.64 -9.39 3.94
N LYS A 91 16.39 -9.26 4.43
CA LYS A 91 15.17 -9.57 3.68
C LYS A 91 15.10 -8.84 2.33
N TYR A 92 15.58 -7.60 2.28
CA TYR A 92 15.54 -6.75 1.07
C TYR A 92 16.90 -6.60 0.36
N ASN A 93 17.93 -7.36 0.75
CA ASN A 93 19.31 -7.26 0.22
C ASN A 93 19.89 -5.83 0.29
N LEU A 94 19.75 -5.18 1.45
CA LEU A 94 20.22 -3.82 1.72
C LEU A 94 21.34 -3.77 2.79
N GLU A 95 21.89 -4.92 3.18
CA GLU A 95 22.90 -5.05 4.23
C GLU A 95 24.20 -4.28 3.94
N ASP A 96 24.59 -4.19 2.68
CA ASP A 96 25.77 -3.43 2.24
C ASP A 96 25.73 -1.95 2.64
N TYR A 97 24.53 -1.35 2.72
CA TYR A 97 24.38 0.03 3.17
C TYR A 97 24.71 0.20 4.65
N LEU A 98 24.35 -0.78 5.48
CA LEU A 98 24.70 -0.74 6.90
C LEU A 98 26.19 -1.00 7.10
N THR A 99 26.80 -1.91 6.33
CA THR A 99 28.24 -2.15 6.35
C THR A 99 29.02 -0.90 5.91
N THR A 100 28.60 -0.26 4.82
CA THR A 100 29.20 0.99 4.33
C THR A 100 29.08 2.11 5.36
N PHE A 101 27.93 2.21 6.03
CA PHE A 101 27.73 3.17 7.11
C PHE A 101 28.66 2.89 8.30
N LYS A 102 28.88 1.63 8.68
CA LYS A 102 29.81 1.29 9.77
C LYS A 102 31.26 1.65 9.44
N THR A 103 31.69 1.47 8.19
CA THR A 103 33.08 1.72 7.78
C THR A 103 33.36 3.20 7.55
N ASN A 104 32.44 3.89 6.85
CA ASN A 104 32.68 5.23 6.34
C ASN A 104 31.74 6.30 6.92
N SER A 105 30.77 5.91 7.76
CA SER A 105 29.67 6.79 8.21
C SER A 105 28.87 7.38 7.04
N LEU A 106 28.85 6.68 5.90
CA LEU A 106 28.17 7.12 4.69
C LEU A 106 26.90 6.31 4.45
N LEU A 107 25.78 7.02 4.34
CA LEU A 107 24.50 6.51 3.85
C LEU A 107 24.08 7.39 2.66
N PRO A 108 23.32 6.86 1.66
CA PRO A 108 22.73 7.71 0.63
C PRO A 108 21.88 8.81 1.25
N SER A 109 21.80 9.97 0.59
CA SER A 109 20.96 11.09 1.03
C SER A 109 19.54 10.65 1.37
N LYS A 110 18.86 11.36 2.26
CA LYS A 110 17.50 11.02 2.74
C LYS A 110 16.53 10.67 1.61
N GLU A 111 16.52 11.44 0.52
CA GLU A 111 15.69 11.20 -0.66
C GLU A 111 16.11 9.93 -1.42
N LYS A 112 17.42 9.76 -1.62
CA LYS A 112 17.97 8.59 -2.30
C LYS A 112 17.70 7.31 -1.50
N TRP A 113 17.87 7.36 -0.18
CA TRP A 113 17.56 6.27 0.74
C TRP A 113 16.09 5.87 0.65
N LYS A 114 15.17 6.83 0.70
CA LYS A 114 13.72 6.57 0.53
C LYS A 114 13.42 5.88 -0.80
N SER A 115 14.06 6.31 -1.88
CA SER A 115 13.93 5.70 -3.21
C SER A 115 14.47 4.26 -3.26
N VAL A 116 15.66 4.03 -2.69
CA VAL A 116 16.29 2.70 -2.60
C VAL A 116 15.40 1.73 -1.82
N CYS A 117 14.92 2.11 -0.64
CA CYS A 117 14.04 1.29 0.19
C CYS A 117 12.73 0.95 -0.53
N LYS A 118 12.06 1.95 -1.11
CA LYS A 118 10.83 1.73 -1.89
C LYS A 118 11.05 0.77 -3.06
N LYS A 119 12.16 0.93 -3.78
CA LYS A 119 12.51 0.07 -4.92
C LYS A 119 12.77 -1.37 -4.46
N ALA A 120 13.59 -1.56 -3.43
CA ALA A 120 13.94 -2.88 -2.92
C ALA A 120 12.73 -3.64 -2.38
N VAL A 121 11.89 -2.97 -1.59
CA VAL A 121 10.64 -3.55 -1.07
C VAL A 121 9.68 -3.91 -2.20
N ARG A 122 9.47 -3.02 -3.17
CA ARG A 122 8.63 -3.31 -4.35
C ARG A 122 9.15 -4.52 -5.14
N GLN A 123 10.46 -4.58 -5.39
CA GLN A 123 11.06 -5.70 -6.12
C GLN A 123 10.89 -7.03 -5.37
N HIS A 124 11.05 -7.01 -4.04
CA HIS A 124 10.82 -8.18 -3.20
C HIS A 124 9.35 -8.63 -3.26
N GLU A 125 8.41 -7.71 -3.12
CA GLU A 125 6.97 -7.98 -3.22
C GLU A 125 6.59 -8.52 -4.61
N THR A 126 7.10 -7.92 -5.70
CA THR A 126 6.85 -8.41 -7.07
C THR A 126 7.42 -9.81 -7.28
N ARG A 127 8.59 -10.14 -6.69
CA ARG A 127 9.17 -11.49 -6.77
C ARG A 127 8.33 -12.51 -6.02
N GLN A 128 7.77 -12.14 -4.86
CA GLN A 128 6.85 -13.01 -4.11
C GLN A 128 5.50 -13.17 -4.84
N LYS A 129 5.05 -12.16 -5.58
CA LYS A 129 3.75 -12.14 -6.28
C LYS A 129 3.72 -12.92 -7.61
N LYS A 130 4.84 -13.52 -8.07
CA LYS A 130 4.86 -14.39 -9.27
C LYS A 130 4.16 -15.74 -9.01
N THR A 131 2.83 -15.71 -8.91
CA THR A 131 1.93 -16.86 -9.06
C THR A 131 1.05 -16.53 -10.28
N PRO A 132 0.72 -17.47 -11.19
CA PRO A 132 0.21 -17.13 -12.53
C PRO A 132 -1.07 -16.29 -12.48
N GLU A 133 -1.00 -15.11 -13.10
CA GLU A 133 -2.10 -14.16 -13.28
C GLU A 133 -3.19 -14.79 -14.16
N GLN A 134 -4.40 -14.97 -13.63
CA GLN A 134 -5.55 -15.41 -14.43
C GLN A 134 -6.29 -14.18 -15.00
N PRO A 135 -6.66 -14.20 -16.29
CA PRO A 135 -7.45 -13.12 -16.89
C PRO A 135 -8.84 -13.03 -16.27
N VAL A 136 -9.30 -11.81 -16.00
CA VAL A 136 -10.65 -11.56 -15.48
C VAL A 136 -11.60 -11.34 -16.66
N LEU A 137 -12.72 -12.05 -16.65
CA LEU A 137 -13.77 -11.91 -17.66
C LEU A 137 -14.68 -10.74 -17.30
N CYS A 138 -14.95 -9.87 -18.26
CA CYS A 138 -16.05 -8.91 -18.12
C CYS A 138 -17.39 -9.67 -18.13
N SER A 139 -18.19 -9.51 -17.08
CA SER A 139 -19.48 -10.19 -16.94
C SER A 139 -20.51 -9.77 -18.00
N LYS A 140 -20.30 -8.65 -18.71
CA LYS A 140 -21.25 -8.12 -19.70
C LYS A 140 -20.84 -8.35 -21.16
N CYS A 141 -19.59 -8.09 -21.51
CA CYS A 141 -19.11 -8.30 -22.89
C CYS A 141 -18.35 -9.62 -23.08
N THR A 142 -18.13 -10.40 -22.02
CA THR A 142 -17.40 -11.68 -21.99
C THR A 142 -15.96 -11.63 -22.50
N HIS A 143 -15.44 -10.43 -22.78
CA HIS A 143 -14.05 -10.24 -23.16
C HIS A 143 -13.12 -10.51 -21.96
N LYS A 144 -11.96 -11.10 -22.27
CA LYS A 144 -10.89 -11.34 -21.31
C LYS A 144 -10.03 -10.08 -21.24
N HIS A 145 -9.96 -9.48 -20.05
CA HIS A 145 -9.15 -8.30 -19.83
C HIS A 145 -8.01 -8.65 -18.86
N MET A 146 -6.83 -8.07 -19.12
CA MET A 146 -5.75 -8.10 -18.14
C MET A 146 -5.99 -7.03 -17.06
N HIS A 147 -5.35 -7.25 -15.92
CA HIS A 147 -5.62 -6.73 -14.58
C HIS A 147 -5.80 -5.19 -14.37
N ILE A 148 -5.71 -4.37 -15.42
CA ILE A 148 -5.77 -2.90 -15.37
C ILE A 148 -7.13 -2.32 -15.77
N GLU A 149 -8.06 -3.12 -16.28
CA GLU A 149 -9.27 -2.60 -16.91
C GLU A 149 -10.54 -2.66 -16.01
N MET A 150 -10.41 -2.30 -14.72
CA MET A 150 -11.58 -1.86 -13.95
C MET A 150 -12.22 -0.62 -14.60
N VAL A 151 -11.41 0.23 -15.24
CA VAL A 151 -11.89 1.38 -16.02
C VAL A 151 -12.78 0.90 -17.18
N HIS A 152 -12.40 -0.17 -17.88
CA HIS A 152 -13.24 -0.74 -18.94
C HIS A 152 -14.56 -1.31 -18.40
N ALA A 153 -14.50 -2.14 -17.37
CA ALA A 153 -15.70 -2.76 -16.79
C ALA A 153 -16.66 -1.75 -16.13
N LEU A 154 -16.13 -0.63 -15.62
CA LEU A 154 -16.91 0.39 -14.92
C LEU A 154 -17.38 1.52 -15.84
N PHE A 155 -16.54 1.95 -16.79
CA PHE A 155 -16.71 3.24 -17.50
C PHE A 155 -16.55 3.20 -19.03
N GLU A 156 -15.85 2.22 -19.62
CA GLU A 156 -15.60 2.19 -21.08
C GLU A 156 -16.28 1.04 -21.82
N CYS A 157 -16.92 0.11 -21.12
CA CYS A 157 -17.67 -0.97 -21.76
C CYS A 157 -18.91 -0.38 -22.46
N PRO A 158 -19.08 -0.60 -23.77
CA PRO A 158 -20.20 -0.02 -24.53
C PRO A 158 -21.57 -0.56 -24.11
N PHE A 159 -21.59 -1.61 -23.28
CA PHE A 159 -22.80 -2.21 -22.70
C PHE A 159 -23.06 -1.75 -21.25
N THR A 160 -22.22 -0.86 -20.71
CA THR A 160 -22.43 -0.24 -19.39
C THR A 160 -22.73 1.23 -19.57
N ASP A 161 -23.84 1.68 -18.97
CA ASP A 161 -24.23 3.09 -18.96
C ASP A 161 -23.36 3.90 -17.96
N SER A 162 -22.16 4.21 -18.42
CA SER A 162 -21.08 4.86 -17.67
C SER A 162 -21.47 6.18 -16.98
N PRO A 163 -22.20 7.11 -17.63
CA PRO A 163 -22.61 8.37 -17.00
C PRO A 163 -23.51 8.17 -15.77
N THR A 164 -24.47 7.24 -15.88
CA THR A 164 -25.44 6.93 -14.83
C THR A 164 -24.76 6.32 -13.61
N ARG A 165 -23.69 5.53 -13.80
CA ARG A 165 -22.91 4.91 -12.71
C ARG A 165 -22.08 5.90 -11.90
N ILE A 166 -21.49 6.91 -12.54
CA ILE A 166 -20.77 8.00 -11.84
C ILE A 166 -21.75 8.79 -10.96
N GLN A 167 -22.95 9.04 -11.47
CA GLN A 167 -24.01 9.70 -10.72
C GLN A 167 -24.47 8.86 -9.52
N THR A 168 -24.73 7.56 -9.72
CA THR A 168 -25.06 6.63 -8.63
C THR A 168 -23.96 6.55 -7.58
N PHE A 169 -22.68 6.56 -7.97
CA PHE A 169 -21.56 6.59 -7.03
C PHE A 169 -21.57 7.88 -6.20
N SER A 170 -21.73 9.02 -6.86
CA SER A 170 -21.78 10.33 -6.21
C SER A 170 -22.94 10.45 -5.20
N GLU A 171 -24.07 9.81 -5.49
CA GLU A 171 -25.24 9.72 -4.59
C GLU A 171 -24.99 8.75 -3.42
N THR A 172 -24.26 7.65 -3.64
CA THR A 172 -23.92 6.66 -2.58
C THR A 172 -22.94 7.24 -1.54
N VAL A 173 -22.17 8.26 -1.92
CA VAL A 173 -21.16 8.92 -1.08
C VAL A 173 -21.76 10.10 -0.28
N GLN A 174 -23.05 10.43 -0.44
CA GLN A 174 -23.74 11.56 0.21
C GLN A 174 -24.14 11.36 1.69
N PRO A 175 -23.17 11.12 2.58
CA PRO A 175 -23.09 12.08 3.67
C PRO A 175 -21.71 12.70 3.82
N LEU A 176 -20.77 12.40 2.92
CA LEU A 176 -19.41 12.92 2.98
C LEU A 176 -19.38 14.33 2.37
N SER A 177 -18.70 15.23 3.07
CA SER A 177 -18.65 16.70 2.88
C SER A 177 -18.88 17.22 1.45
N ALA A 178 -19.60 18.35 1.31
CA ALA A 178 -19.86 18.99 0.02
C ALA A 178 -18.61 19.18 -0.88
N PRO A 179 -17.41 19.54 -0.35
CA PRO A 179 -16.19 19.65 -1.14
C PRO A 179 -15.71 18.32 -1.77
N LEU A 180 -15.87 17.20 -1.06
CA LEU A 180 -15.51 15.89 -1.59
C LEU A 180 -16.45 15.50 -2.74
N HIS A 181 -17.73 15.79 -2.62
CA HIS A 181 -18.73 15.50 -3.65
C HIS A 181 -18.45 16.27 -4.96
N GLU A 182 -18.03 17.53 -4.85
CA GLU A 182 -17.65 18.34 -6.01
C GLU A 182 -16.35 17.84 -6.67
N HIS A 183 -15.37 17.42 -5.86
CA HIS A 183 -14.15 16.79 -6.38
C HIS A 183 -14.45 15.51 -7.15
N LEU A 184 -15.22 14.58 -6.57
CA LEU A 184 -15.53 13.29 -7.20
C LEU A 184 -16.27 13.41 -8.54
N LYS A 185 -17.03 14.49 -8.76
CA LYS A 185 -17.71 14.75 -10.05
C LYS A 185 -16.77 15.16 -11.17
N ASN A 186 -15.66 15.81 -10.82
CA ASN A 186 -14.73 16.42 -11.77
C ASN A 186 -13.46 15.59 -12.02
N VAL A 187 -13.29 14.52 -11.25
CA VAL A 187 -12.13 13.65 -11.31
C VAL A 187 -12.22 12.69 -12.50
N GLU A 188 -11.09 12.49 -13.18
CA GLU A 188 -11.00 11.54 -14.29
C GLU A 188 -11.40 10.11 -13.85
N PRO A 189 -12.08 9.31 -14.71
CA PRO A 189 -12.54 7.97 -14.36
C PRO A 189 -11.45 7.05 -13.81
N ALA A 190 -10.22 7.16 -14.32
CA ALA A 190 -9.07 6.39 -13.83
C ALA A 190 -8.74 6.72 -12.37
N THR A 191 -8.76 8.00 -12.00
CA THR A 191 -8.50 8.48 -10.64
C THR A 191 -9.66 8.10 -9.71
N LEU A 192 -10.90 8.11 -10.20
CA LEU A 192 -12.07 7.60 -9.46
C LEU A 192 -11.93 6.11 -9.11
N VAL A 193 -11.40 5.30 -10.04
CA VAL A 193 -11.10 3.88 -9.78
C VAL A 193 -10.04 3.72 -8.69
N LEU A 194 -9.01 4.57 -8.66
CA LEU A 194 -8.00 4.57 -7.60
C LEU A 194 -8.63 4.87 -6.24
N TYR A 195 -9.54 5.85 -6.17
CA TYR A 195 -10.29 6.17 -4.95
C TYR A 195 -11.20 5.02 -4.51
N LEU A 196 -11.92 4.39 -5.44
CA LEU A 196 -12.73 3.19 -5.20
C LEU A 196 -11.89 2.00 -4.68
N MET A 197 -10.61 1.95 -5.03
CA MET A 197 -9.64 0.97 -4.53
C MET A 197 -9.00 1.36 -3.18
N GLY A 198 -9.42 2.47 -2.57
CA GLY A 198 -8.88 2.96 -1.31
C GLY A 198 -7.51 3.63 -1.42
N MET A 199 -7.10 4.03 -2.64
CA MET A 199 -5.90 4.84 -2.82
C MET A 199 -6.27 6.30 -2.66
N ILE A 200 -5.99 6.88 -1.50
CA ILE A 200 -6.13 8.32 -1.27
C ILE A 200 -4.88 9.05 -1.78
N ASP A 201 -5.08 10.15 -2.52
CA ASP A 201 -4.05 11.15 -2.77
C ASP A 201 -4.12 12.28 -1.74
N ASP A 202 -3.15 13.20 -1.79
CA ASP A 202 -3.09 14.32 -0.85
C ASP A 202 -4.37 15.19 -0.93
N VAL A 203 -5.05 15.22 -2.09
CA VAL A 203 -6.29 15.99 -2.31
C VAL A 203 -7.48 15.39 -1.54
N ILE A 204 -7.71 14.08 -1.61
CA ILE A 204 -8.77 13.46 -0.79
C ILE A 204 -8.41 13.51 0.71
N ALA A 205 -7.13 13.40 1.07
CA ALA A 205 -6.70 13.52 2.46
C ALA A 205 -7.02 14.90 3.06
N ASP A 206 -6.94 15.96 2.25
CA ASP A 206 -7.26 17.33 2.66
C ASP A 206 -8.78 17.59 2.68
N LEU A 207 -9.54 16.97 1.79
CA LEU A 207 -11.00 17.15 1.68
C LEU A 207 -11.80 16.28 2.66
N MET A 208 -11.20 15.22 3.19
CA MET A 208 -11.88 14.21 4.02
C MET A 208 -11.28 14.13 5.43
N PRO A 209 -12.06 14.46 6.48
CA PRO A 209 -11.67 14.18 7.85
C PRO A 209 -11.35 12.70 8.04
N ILE A 210 -10.24 12.39 8.72
CA ILE A 210 -9.78 11.01 8.99
C ILE A 210 -10.88 10.14 9.61
N ALA A 211 -11.75 10.73 10.43
CA ALA A 211 -12.87 10.04 11.08
C ALA A 211 -13.92 9.48 10.09
N LEU A 212 -14.03 10.07 8.89
CA LEU A 212 -14.99 9.69 7.86
C LEU A 212 -14.41 8.72 6.82
N TYR A 213 -13.10 8.45 6.90
CA TYR A 213 -12.42 7.56 5.96
C TYR A 213 -12.96 6.12 5.95
N PRO A 214 -13.27 5.48 7.10
CA PRO A 214 -13.86 4.15 7.11
C PRO A 214 -15.21 4.09 6.39
N GLU A 215 -16.05 5.12 6.57
CA GLU A 215 -17.37 5.22 5.95
C GLU A 215 -17.27 5.41 4.43
N PHE A 216 -16.33 6.24 3.99
CA PHE A 216 -16.01 6.38 2.56
C PHE A 216 -15.61 5.06 1.91
N LEU A 217 -14.73 4.29 2.55
CA LEU A 217 -14.31 2.98 2.03
C LEU A 217 -15.47 1.98 2.00
N ILE A 218 -16.36 2.01 2.98
CA ILE A 218 -17.58 1.18 3.01
C ILE A 218 -18.50 1.55 1.84
N ASN A 219 -18.71 2.85 1.59
CA ASN A 219 -19.53 3.31 0.46
C ASN A 219 -18.92 2.93 -0.90
N CYS A 220 -17.60 3.01 -1.04
CA CYS A 220 -16.90 2.52 -2.23
C CYS A 220 -17.09 1.01 -2.43
N ALA A 221 -16.99 0.22 -1.36
CA ALA A 221 -17.19 -1.23 -1.42
C ALA A 221 -18.64 -1.59 -1.78
N ASN A 222 -19.63 -0.90 -1.22
CA ASN A 222 -21.05 -1.10 -1.52
C ASN A 222 -21.38 -0.75 -2.98
N PHE A 223 -20.82 0.35 -3.49
CA PHE A 223 -20.98 0.73 -4.89
C PHE A 223 -20.35 -0.29 -5.84
N LEU A 224 -19.12 -0.74 -5.57
CA LEU A 224 -18.49 -1.80 -6.36
C LEU A 224 -19.32 -3.09 -6.31
N GLN A 225 -19.93 -3.41 -5.17
CA GLN A 225 -20.80 -4.57 -5.02
C GLN A 225 -22.05 -4.46 -5.91
N SER A 226 -22.74 -3.31 -5.92
CA SER A 226 -23.95 -3.12 -6.74
C SER A 226 -23.64 -3.17 -8.24
N VAL A 227 -22.46 -2.72 -8.62
CA VAL A 227 -22.02 -2.64 -10.02
C VAL A 227 -21.52 -3.98 -10.57
N LEU A 228 -20.86 -4.79 -9.74
CA LEU A 228 -20.24 -6.07 -10.15
C LEU A 228 -21.14 -7.28 -9.95
N LEU A 229 -22.10 -7.24 -9.03
CA LEU A 229 -23.02 -8.35 -8.73
C LEU A 229 -24.45 -8.13 -9.26
N GLY A 230 -24.74 -6.99 -9.86
CA GLY A 230 -26.01 -6.68 -10.56
C GLY A 230 -25.87 -6.73 -12.07
#